data_AF-A0A534QCK7-F1
#
_entry.id   AF-A0A534QCK7-F1
#
_cell.length_a   1.000
_cell.length_b   1.000
_cell.length_c   1.000
_cell.angle_alpha   90.00
_cell.angle_beta   90.00
_cell.angle_gamma   90.00
#
_symmetry.space_group_name_H-M   'P 1'
#
loop_
_entity.id
_entity.type
_entity.pdbx_description
1 polymer ?
#
loop_
_entity_poly.entity_id
_entity_poly.type
_entity_poly.pdbx_seq_one_letter_code
_entity_poly.pdbx_strand_id
1 'polypeptide(L)'
;MYDPWVGMNRGIFVFNEYLDRWLLEPVATGWDWIVPDPAERGISNFFANIATPRRVANDLLQGKPGKAGDDLGRFAINTTFGLLGFFDPASAAGIAPGDEDFGQTLGVWGVPYGPYLVLPFFGPSSPRDAAGLAVDTVLAPEFYFAPWYVSYPAAGTRVINARALTLESVRAERASAFDFYSAVRSAYVQYRINQLRDRVQEPEDQDEYEKLYELEEEE
;
A
#
# COMPACT_ATOMS: atom_id res chain seq x y z
N MET A 1 2.95 13.90 10.85
CA MET A 1 1.47 13.89 10.92
C MET A 1 1.03 13.86 12.40
N TYR A 2 0.33 14.86 12.95
CA TYR A 2 -0.03 14.88 14.39
C TYR A 2 -0.90 13.68 14.82
N ASP A 3 -0.64 13.15 16.02
CA ASP A 3 -1.30 11.95 16.59
C ASP A 3 -2.11 12.28 17.87
N PRO A 4 -3.34 12.80 17.75
CA PRO A 4 -4.20 13.10 18.89
C PRO A 4 -4.70 11.84 19.62
N TRP A 5 -4.64 10.68 18.95
CA TRP A 5 -5.21 9.43 19.43
C TRP A 5 -4.16 8.41 19.82
N VAL A 6 -2.96 8.88 20.22
CA VAL A 6 -1.79 8.04 20.51
C VAL A 6 -2.10 6.85 21.43
N GLY A 7 -2.94 7.04 22.45
CA GLY A 7 -3.34 5.96 23.36
C GLY A 7 -4.14 4.85 22.67
N MET A 8 -5.12 5.23 21.84
CA MET A 8 -5.90 4.28 21.05
C MET A 8 -5.04 3.62 19.97
N ASN A 9 -4.26 4.43 19.25
CA ASN A 9 -3.39 3.99 18.16
C ASN A 9 -2.32 3.00 18.65
N ARG A 10 -1.66 3.27 19.78
CA ARG A 10 -0.73 2.32 20.40
C ARG A 10 -1.43 1.03 20.84
N GLY A 11 -2.65 1.11 21.37
CA GLY A 11 -3.43 -0.07 21.75
C GLY A 11 -3.75 -0.96 20.54
N ILE A 12 -4.22 -0.37 19.44
CA ILE A 12 -4.51 -1.09 18.19
C ILE A 12 -3.21 -1.61 17.56
N PHE A 13 -2.12 -0.82 17.63
CA PHE A 13 -0.81 -1.24 17.17
C PHE A 13 -0.32 -2.48 17.90
N VAL A 14 -0.45 -2.53 19.23
CA VAL A 14 -0.11 -3.73 20.02
C VAL A 14 -0.96 -4.93 19.62
N PHE A 15 -2.26 -4.72 19.33
CA PHE A 15 -3.11 -5.79 18.81
C PHE A 15 -2.62 -6.31 17.45
N ASN A 16 -2.29 -5.41 16.52
CA ASN A 16 -1.75 -5.78 15.21
C ASN A 16 -0.40 -6.49 15.33
N GLU A 17 0.50 -6.00 16.19
CA GLU A 17 1.80 -6.62 16.46
C GLU A 17 1.66 -8.00 17.09
N TYR A 18 0.69 -8.19 17.98
CA TYR A 18 0.39 -9.51 18.52
C TYR A 18 -0.05 -10.47 17.40
N LEU A 19 -0.96 -10.03 16.54
CA LEU A 19 -1.41 -10.84 15.41
C LEU A 19 -0.27 -11.13 14.43
N ASP A 20 0.59 -10.16 14.13
CA ASP A 20 1.76 -10.39 13.27
C ASP A 20 2.68 -11.45 13.88
N ARG A 21 3.15 -11.23 15.11
CA ARG A 21 4.15 -12.09 15.75
C ARG A 21 3.68 -13.53 15.98
N TRP A 22 2.39 -13.72 16.27
CA TRP A 22 1.85 -15.03 16.62
C TRP A 22 1.15 -15.75 15.47
N LEU A 23 0.80 -15.05 14.39
CA LEU A 23 0.08 -15.64 13.25
C LEU A 23 0.77 -15.35 11.92
N LEU A 24 0.91 -14.09 11.52
CA LEU A 24 1.38 -13.77 10.17
C LEU A 24 2.86 -14.08 9.98
N GLU A 25 3.72 -13.69 10.93
CA GLU A 25 5.16 -13.88 10.84
C GLU A 25 5.57 -15.38 10.81
N PRO A 26 5.01 -16.28 11.65
CA PRO A 26 5.28 -17.71 11.53
C PRO A 26 4.82 -18.30 10.18
N VAL A 27 3.64 -17.91 9.70
CA VAL A 27 3.09 -18.39 8.42
C VAL A 27 3.94 -17.88 7.25
N ALA A 28 4.31 -16.61 7.27
CA ALA A 28 5.19 -15.99 6.28
C ALA A 28 6.60 -16.60 6.30
N THR A 29 7.14 -16.96 7.47
CA THR A 29 8.42 -17.67 7.55
C THR A 29 8.33 -19.06 6.90
N GLY A 30 7.21 -19.76 7.09
CA GLY A 30 6.97 -21.05 6.41
C GLY A 30 6.80 -20.88 4.90
N TRP A 31 6.14 -19.81 4.47
CA TRP A 31 5.97 -19.47 3.05
C TRP A 31 7.31 -19.17 2.38
N ASP A 32 8.11 -18.28 2.96
CA ASP A 32 9.47 -17.91 2.51
C ASP A 32 10.40 -19.14 2.42
N TRP A 33 10.24 -20.10 3.33
CA TRP A 33 10.99 -21.36 3.27
C TRP A 33 10.58 -22.28 2.10
N ILE A 34 9.31 -22.25 1.67
CA ILE A 34 8.76 -23.14 0.62
C ILE A 34 8.85 -22.50 -0.76
N VAL A 35 8.60 -21.20 -0.85
CA VAL A 35 8.40 -20.46 -2.09
C VAL A 35 9.66 -19.66 -2.40
N PRO A 36 10.38 -19.96 -3.49
CA PRO A 36 11.60 -19.23 -3.84
C PRO A 36 11.33 -17.75 -4.17
N ASP A 37 12.26 -16.84 -3.88
CA ASP A 37 12.11 -15.39 -4.09
C ASP A 37 11.55 -14.99 -5.47
N PRO A 38 11.96 -15.62 -6.60
CA PRO A 38 11.40 -15.26 -7.91
C PRO A 38 9.89 -15.54 -8.00
N ALA A 39 9.42 -16.61 -7.35
CA ALA A 39 8.00 -16.94 -7.29
C ALA A 39 7.25 -15.97 -6.37
N GLU A 40 7.82 -15.59 -5.22
CA GLU A 40 7.19 -14.59 -4.34
C GLU A 40 7.04 -13.23 -5.03
N ARG A 41 8.09 -12.78 -5.73
CA ARG A 41 8.04 -11.55 -6.53
C ARG A 41 7.02 -11.68 -7.66
N GLY A 42 6.94 -12.84 -8.30
CA GLY A 42 5.95 -13.06 -9.35
C GLY A 42 4.51 -13.02 -8.84
N ILE A 43 4.24 -13.59 -7.67
CA ILE A 43 2.94 -13.49 -7.00
C ILE A 43 2.61 -12.04 -6.65
N SER A 44 3.60 -11.29 -6.14
CA SER A 44 3.46 -9.86 -5.86
C SER A 44 3.10 -9.06 -7.13
N ASN A 45 3.82 -9.30 -8.23
CA ASN A 45 3.56 -8.68 -9.52
C ASN A 45 2.16 -9.00 -10.05
N PHE A 46 1.74 -10.26 -9.93
CA PHE A 46 0.41 -10.69 -10.36
C PHE A 46 -0.70 -9.92 -9.65
N PHE A 47 -0.63 -9.81 -8.32
CA PHE A 47 -1.60 -9.02 -7.55
C PHE A 47 -1.51 -7.52 -7.84
N ALA A 48 -0.32 -6.98 -8.09
CA ALA A 48 -0.15 -5.60 -8.53
C ALA A 48 -0.80 -5.35 -9.90
N ASN A 49 -0.71 -6.33 -10.81
CA ASN A 49 -1.33 -6.29 -12.13
C ASN A 49 -2.86 -6.36 -12.06
N ILE A 50 -3.42 -7.23 -11.21
CA ILE A 50 -4.88 -7.30 -10.97
C ILE A 50 -5.43 -5.99 -10.41
N ALA A 51 -4.67 -5.30 -9.55
CA ALA A 51 -5.09 -4.03 -8.97
C ALA A 51 -5.05 -2.85 -9.98
N THR A 52 -4.56 -3.04 -11.20
CA THR A 52 -4.37 -1.94 -12.18
C THR A 52 -5.66 -1.21 -12.58
N PRO A 53 -6.79 -1.88 -12.85
CA PRO A 53 -8.03 -1.16 -13.21
C PRO A 53 -8.47 -0.14 -12.16
N ARG A 54 -8.25 -0.46 -10.88
CA ARG A 54 -8.52 0.46 -9.77
C ARG A 54 -7.58 1.67 -9.79
N ARG A 55 -6.28 1.47 -10.06
CA ARG A 55 -5.32 2.57 -10.21
C ARG A 55 -5.67 3.47 -11.39
N VAL A 56 -5.98 2.89 -12.55
CA VAL A 56 -6.44 3.64 -13.73
C VAL A 56 -7.69 4.46 -13.42
N ALA A 57 -8.65 3.91 -12.67
CA ALA A 57 -9.83 4.67 -12.26
C ALA A 57 -9.45 5.86 -11.36
N ASN A 58 -8.54 5.65 -10.39
CA ASN A 58 -8.02 6.73 -9.55
C ASN A 58 -7.24 7.77 -10.35
N ASP A 59 -6.32 7.37 -11.25
CA ASP A 59 -5.61 8.28 -12.15
C ASP A 59 -6.57 9.20 -12.90
N LEU A 60 -7.64 8.63 -13.48
CA LEU A 60 -8.64 9.41 -14.21
C LEU A 60 -9.44 10.34 -13.30
N LEU A 61 -9.83 9.88 -12.11
CA LEU A 61 -10.52 10.71 -11.11
C LEU A 61 -9.64 11.82 -10.54
N GLN A 62 -8.32 11.63 -10.58
CA GLN A 62 -7.31 12.60 -10.20
C GLN A 62 -6.90 13.51 -11.38
N GLY A 63 -7.47 13.34 -12.57
CA GLY A 63 -7.14 14.16 -13.74
C GLY A 63 -5.77 13.87 -14.36
N LYS A 64 -5.22 12.66 -14.19
CA LYS A 64 -3.90 12.22 -14.66
C LYS A 64 -4.00 11.23 -15.85
N PRO A 65 -4.44 11.65 -17.05
CA PRO A 65 -4.62 10.74 -18.18
C PRO A 65 -3.32 10.10 -18.69
N GLY A 66 -2.17 10.76 -18.49
CA GLY A 66 -0.85 10.20 -18.80
C GLY A 66 -0.53 8.99 -17.93
N LYS A 67 -0.65 9.12 -16.60
CA LYS A 67 -0.47 8.01 -15.66
C LYS A 67 -1.47 6.88 -15.91
N ALA A 68 -2.74 7.22 -16.17
CA ALA A 68 -3.75 6.22 -16.55
C ALA A 68 -3.34 5.42 -17.80
N GLY A 69 -2.76 6.09 -18.80
CA GLY A 69 -2.23 5.47 -20.01
C GLY A 69 -1.04 4.55 -19.73
N ASP A 70 -0.11 5.00 -18.88
CA ASP A 70 1.03 4.19 -18.45
C ASP A 70 0.58 2.93 -17.71
N ASP A 71 -0.33 3.06 -16.75
CA ASP A 71 -0.87 1.92 -15.99
C ASP A 71 -1.66 0.95 -16.88
N LEU A 72 -2.46 1.44 -17.83
CA LEU A 72 -3.10 0.60 -18.84
C LEU A 72 -2.09 -0.12 -19.73
N GLY A 73 -1.03 0.58 -20.15
CA GLY A 73 0.07 0.02 -20.93
C GLY A 73 0.79 -1.09 -20.17
N ARG A 74 1.13 -0.85 -18.90
CA ARG A 74 1.70 -1.85 -17.99
C ARG A 74 0.79 -3.06 -17.86
N PHE A 75 -0.50 -2.85 -17.63
CA PHE A 75 -1.46 -3.94 -17.54
C PHE A 75 -1.50 -4.78 -18.82
N ALA A 76 -1.56 -4.15 -19.98
CA ALA A 76 -1.57 -4.85 -21.26
C ALA A 76 -0.27 -5.65 -21.47
N ILE A 77 0.89 -5.03 -21.24
CA ILE A 77 2.21 -5.65 -21.44
C ILE A 77 2.43 -6.81 -20.46
N ASN A 78 2.17 -6.59 -19.16
CA ASN A 78 2.40 -7.60 -18.13
C ASN A 78 1.39 -8.75 -18.25
N THR A 79 0.15 -8.47 -18.65
CA THR A 79 -0.84 -9.53 -18.88
C THR A 79 -0.49 -10.39 -20.09
N THR A 80 -0.01 -9.80 -21.18
CA THR A 80 0.26 -10.51 -22.45
C THR A 80 1.64 -11.15 -22.50
N PHE A 81 2.69 -10.40 -22.17
CA PHE A 81 4.09 -10.85 -22.23
C PHE A 81 4.64 -11.26 -20.87
N GLY A 82 4.02 -10.81 -19.78
CA GLY A 82 4.43 -11.12 -18.41
C GLY A 82 3.72 -12.33 -17.80
N LEU A 83 3.13 -13.22 -18.61
CA LEU A 83 2.30 -14.35 -18.16
C LEU A 83 1.21 -13.91 -17.17
N LEU A 84 0.23 -13.14 -17.61
CA LEU A 84 -0.87 -12.62 -16.76
C LEU A 84 -0.42 -11.69 -15.61
N GLY A 85 0.82 -11.21 -15.64
CA GLY A 85 1.39 -10.31 -14.65
C GLY A 85 2.32 -10.96 -13.64
N PHE A 86 2.64 -12.24 -13.77
CA PHE A 86 3.69 -12.86 -12.93
C PHE A 86 5.08 -12.30 -13.21
N PHE A 87 5.33 -11.79 -14.41
CA PHE A 87 6.53 -11.04 -14.75
C PHE A 87 6.17 -9.58 -15.08
N ASP A 88 7.15 -8.69 -14.91
CA ASP A 88 7.00 -7.24 -15.14
C ASP A 88 7.89 -6.73 -16.30
N PRO A 89 7.65 -7.16 -17.56
CA PRO A 89 8.36 -6.63 -18.71
C PRO A 89 8.09 -5.13 -18.94
N ALA A 90 6.99 -4.58 -18.43
CA ALA A 90 6.71 -3.15 -18.59
C ALA A 90 7.72 -2.26 -17.85
N SER A 91 8.15 -2.67 -16.65
CA SER A 91 9.26 -1.99 -15.95
C SER A 91 10.58 -2.09 -16.73
N ALA A 92 10.87 -3.24 -17.34
CA ALA A 92 12.05 -3.40 -18.20
C ALA A 92 11.98 -2.50 -19.47
N ALA A 93 10.78 -2.14 -19.91
CA ALA A 93 10.53 -1.18 -20.98
C ALA A 93 10.57 0.29 -20.52
N GLY A 94 10.83 0.55 -19.24
CA GLY A 94 10.97 1.90 -18.68
C GLY A 94 9.68 2.57 -18.26
N ILE A 95 8.56 1.86 -18.20
CA ILE A 95 7.29 2.40 -17.70
C ILE A 95 7.27 2.22 -16.18
N ALA A 96 7.19 3.29 -15.39
CA ALA A 96 7.18 3.19 -13.94
C ALA A 96 5.84 2.62 -13.40
N PRO A 97 5.84 1.82 -12.33
CA PRO A 97 4.60 1.37 -11.69
C PRO A 97 3.83 2.53 -11.05
N GLY A 98 2.52 2.60 -11.31
CA GLY A 98 1.62 3.46 -10.55
C GLY A 98 1.34 2.94 -9.14
N ASP A 99 1.04 3.86 -8.24
CA ASP A 99 0.79 3.63 -6.82
C ASP A 99 -0.44 4.42 -6.30
N GLU A 100 -1.29 4.86 -7.23
CA GLU A 100 -2.46 5.68 -6.95
C GLU A 100 -3.59 4.89 -6.25
N ASP A 101 -4.22 5.54 -5.28
CA ASP A 101 -5.31 4.97 -4.48
C ASP A 101 -6.43 6.00 -4.26
N PHE A 102 -7.56 5.54 -3.72
CA PHE A 102 -8.72 6.42 -3.53
C PHE A 102 -8.51 7.45 -2.42
N GLY A 103 -7.58 7.22 -1.48
CA GLY A 103 -7.19 8.21 -0.47
C GLY A 103 -6.53 9.42 -1.13
N GLN A 104 -5.63 9.17 -2.08
CA GLN A 104 -5.02 10.21 -2.91
C GLN A 104 -6.03 10.91 -3.83
N THR A 105 -7.02 10.16 -4.33
CA THR A 105 -8.15 10.73 -5.08
C THR A 105 -8.93 11.70 -4.20
N LEU A 106 -9.34 11.29 -2.99
CA LEU A 106 -10.02 12.18 -2.05
C LEU A 106 -9.19 13.45 -1.75
N GLY A 107 -7.86 13.33 -1.71
CA GLY A 107 -6.95 14.48 -1.61
C GLY A 107 -7.11 15.47 -2.76
N VAL A 108 -7.15 15.02 -4.02
CA VAL A 108 -7.41 15.89 -5.20
C VAL A 108 -8.75 16.61 -5.09
N TRP A 109 -9.73 15.98 -4.46
CA TRP A 109 -11.05 16.56 -4.27
C TRP A 109 -11.18 17.38 -2.97
N GLY A 110 -10.05 17.79 -2.37
CA GLY A 110 -9.99 18.71 -1.24
C GLY A 110 -10.29 18.09 0.12
N VAL A 111 -10.33 16.75 0.23
CA VAL A 111 -10.48 16.10 1.53
C VAL A 111 -9.13 16.16 2.26
N PRO A 112 -9.06 16.79 3.45
CA PRO A 112 -7.82 16.88 4.18
C PRO A 112 -7.39 15.51 4.69
N TYR A 113 -6.08 15.29 4.77
CA TYR A 113 -5.52 14.03 5.26
C TYR A 113 -6.01 13.63 6.65
N GLY A 114 -6.03 14.60 7.58
CA GLY A 114 -6.46 14.40 8.96
C GLY A 114 -5.34 13.88 9.88
N PRO A 115 -5.66 13.61 11.16
CA PRO A 115 -4.72 13.10 12.16
C PRO A 115 -4.32 11.64 11.94
N TYR A 116 -3.16 11.24 12.49
CA TYR A 116 -2.69 9.87 12.42
C TYR A 116 -3.64 8.92 13.14
N LEU A 117 -3.92 7.77 12.51
CA LEU A 117 -4.65 6.69 13.13
C LEU A 117 -4.05 5.35 12.78
N VAL A 118 -4.28 4.36 13.63
CA VAL A 118 -3.95 2.96 13.33
C VAL A 118 -5.24 2.16 13.23
N LEU A 119 -5.41 1.47 12.11
CA LEU A 119 -6.54 0.58 11.88
C LEU A 119 -6.21 -0.84 12.36
N PRO A 120 -7.18 -1.56 12.95
CA PRO A 120 -7.00 -2.97 13.24
C PRO A 120 -6.81 -3.73 11.91
N PHE A 121 -5.86 -4.67 11.88
CA PHE A 121 -5.44 -5.47 10.71
C PHE A 121 -4.75 -4.71 9.57
N PHE A 122 -5.13 -3.45 9.32
CA PHE A 122 -4.63 -2.67 8.17
C PHE A 122 -3.43 -1.77 8.51
N GLY A 123 -3.20 -1.48 9.79
CA GLY A 123 -2.01 -0.74 10.24
C GLY A 123 -2.16 0.79 10.13
N PRO A 124 -1.04 1.52 9.96
CA PRO A 124 -0.99 2.98 9.88
C PRO A 124 -1.92 3.55 8.81
N SER A 125 -2.64 4.64 9.13
CA SER A 125 -3.57 5.29 8.23
C SER A 125 -3.88 6.74 8.64
N SER A 126 -4.85 7.35 7.95
CA SER A 126 -5.50 8.63 8.25
C SER A 126 -7.01 8.49 8.05
N PRO A 127 -7.88 9.40 8.55
CA PRO A 127 -9.31 9.32 8.25
C PRO A 127 -9.62 9.31 6.75
N ARG A 128 -8.86 10.10 5.97
CA ARG A 128 -8.99 10.12 4.51
C ARG A 128 -8.58 8.79 3.89
N ASP A 129 -7.44 8.27 4.30
CA ASP A 129 -6.89 7.04 3.74
C ASP A 129 -7.68 5.81 4.19
N ALA A 130 -8.28 5.84 5.38
CA ALA A 130 -9.20 4.80 5.85
C ALA A 130 -10.48 4.79 5.01
N ALA A 131 -11.03 5.96 4.66
CA ALA A 131 -12.15 6.06 3.73
C ALA A 131 -11.75 5.61 2.32
N GLY A 132 -10.56 6.00 1.86
CA GLY A 132 -9.96 5.57 0.60
C GLY A 132 -9.84 4.06 0.51
N LEU A 133 -9.22 3.45 1.53
CA LEU A 133 -9.07 2.02 1.67
C LEU A 133 -10.41 1.28 1.64
N ALA A 134 -11.45 1.82 2.30
CA ALA A 134 -12.78 1.22 2.28
C ALA A 134 -13.36 1.20 0.85
N VAL A 135 -13.25 2.30 0.12
CA VAL A 135 -13.71 2.39 -1.28
C VAL A 135 -12.91 1.44 -2.17
N ASP A 136 -11.58 1.48 -2.06
CA ASP A 136 -10.68 0.62 -2.83
C ASP A 136 -10.93 -0.88 -2.56
N THR A 137 -11.27 -1.24 -1.32
CA THR A 137 -11.60 -2.63 -0.94
C THR A 137 -12.94 -3.06 -1.51
N VAL A 138 -13.95 -2.18 -1.44
CA VAL A 138 -15.27 -2.47 -2.03
C VAL A 138 -15.16 -2.59 -3.54
N LEU A 139 -14.33 -1.79 -4.20
CA LEU A 139 -14.15 -1.81 -5.66
C LEU A 139 -13.13 -2.85 -6.14
N ALA A 140 -12.56 -3.67 -5.25
CA ALA A 140 -11.55 -4.65 -5.62
C ALA A 140 -12.16 -5.76 -6.51
N PRO A 141 -11.68 -5.94 -7.75
CA PRO A 141 -12.31 -6.82 -8.73
C PRO A 141 -12.36 -8.30 -8.28
N GLU A 142 -11.40 -8.74 -7.46
CA GLU A 142 -11.33 -10.11 -6.94
C GLU A 142 -12.59 -10.56 -6.19
N PHE A 143 -13.38 -9.65 -5.62
CA PHE A 143 -14.61 -10.00 -4.91
C PHE A 143 -15.84 -10.12 -5.81
N TYR A 144 -15.75 -9.66 -7.06
CA TYR A 144 -16.87 -9.69 -8.02
C TYR A 144 -16.71 -10.75 -9.10
N PHE A 145 -15.47 -11.06 -9.48
CA PHE A 145 -15.19 -11.93 -10.62
C PHE A 145 -14.76 -13.35 -10.23
N ALA A 146 -14.59 -13.62 -8.93
CA ALA A 146 -14.25 -14.95 -8.42
C ALA A 146 -15.18 -15.36 -7.26
N PRO A 147 -15.50 -16.66 -7.14
CA PRO A 147 -16.22 -17.17 -5.97
C PRO A 147 -15.43 -16.95 -4.67
N TRP A 148 -16.13 -16.81 -3.54
CA TRP A 148 -15.51 -16.54 -2.24
C TRP A 148 -14.41 -17.55 -1.83
N TYR A 149 -14.56 -18.83 -2.23
CA TYR A 149 -13.58 -19.88 -1.96
C TYR A 149 -12.30 -19.78 -2.82
N VAL A 150 -12.27 -18.86 -3.79
CA VAL A 150 -11.07 -18.47 -4.55
C VAL A 150 -10.55 -17.12 -4.05
N SER A 151 -11.44 -16.13 -3.86
CA SER A 151 -11.05 -14.77 -3.48
C SER A 151 -10.43 -14.69 -2.10
N TYR A 152 -10.96 -15.40 -1.10
CA TYR A 152 -10.40 -15.35 0.27
C TYR A 152 -9.02 -16.02 0.37
N PRO A 153 -8.77 -17.22 -0.20
CA PRO A 153 -7.41 -17.77 -0.26
C PRO A 153 -6.45 -16.89 -1.05
N ALA A 154 -6.89 -16.25 -2.15
CA ALA A 154 -6.06 -15.33 -2.90
C ALA A 154 -5.66 -14.09 -2.07
N ALA A 155 -6.61 -13.48 -1.36
CA ALA A 155 -6.34 -12.36 -0.45
C ALA A 155 -5.38 -12.78 0.68
N GLY A 156 -5.58 -13.96 1.27
CA GLY A 156 -4.67 -14.51 2.28
C GLY A 156 -3.27 -14.72 1.73
N THR A 157 -3.16 -15.29 0.53
CA THR A 157 -1.87 -15.49 -0.17
C THR A 157 -1.17 -14.17 -0.42
N ARG A 158 -1.90 -13.14 -0.88
CA ARG A 158 -1.35 -11.79 -1.06
C ARG A 158 -0.75 -11.24 0.23
N VAL A 159 -1.47 -11.35 1.35
CA VAL A 159 -0.99 -10.86 2.67
C VAL A 159 0.23 -11.63 3.14
N ILE A 160 0.19 -12.98 3.09
CA ILE A 160 1.30 -13.84 3.51
C ILE A 160 2.55 -13.55 2.66
N ASN A 161 2.39 -13.49 1.34
CA ASN A 161 3.49 -13.25 0.41
C ASN A 161 4.09 -11.84 0.60
N ALA A 162 3.27 -10.81 0.82
CA ALA A 162 3.77 -9.48 1.13
C ALA A 162 4.55 -9.44 2.46
N ARG A 163 4.09 -10.20 3.46
CA ARG A 163 4.79 -10.31 4.74
C ARG A 163 6.11 -11.07 4.64
N ALA A 164 6.16 -12.13 3.81
CA ALA A 164 7.37 -12.90 3.51
C ALA A 164 8.45 -12.02 2.85
N LEU A 165 8.08 -11.27 1.82
CA LEU A 165 8.96 -10.31 1.14
C LEU A 165 9.51 -9.19 2.05
N THR A 166 8.91 -8.98 3.22
CA THR A 166 9.29 -7.94 4.19
C THR A 166 9.74 -8.53 5.54
N LEU A 167 10.01 -9.84 5.59
CA LEU A 167 10.23 -10.57 6.83
C LEU A 167 11.48 -10.08 7.56
N GLU A 168 12.61 -10.01 6.87
CA GLU A 168 13.89 -9.57 7.44
C GLU A 168 13.89 -8.08 7.76
N SER A 169 13.37 -7.23 6.87
CA SER A 169 13.37 -5.77 7.05
C SER A 169 12.55 -5.37 8.28
N VAL A 170 11.34 -5.94 8.44
CA VAL A 170 10.49 -5.67 9.60
C VAL A 170 11.11 -6.22 10.88
N ARG A 171 11.74 -7.41 10.85
CA ARG A 171 12.43 -7.97 12.02
C ARG A 171 13.60 -7.09 12.45
N ALA A 172 14.41 -6.64 11.50
CA ALA A 172 15.55 -5.78 11.75
C ALA A 172 15.08 -4.46 12.38
N GLU A 173 14.09 -3.79 11.75
CA GLU A 173 13.55 -2.52 12.24
C GLU A 173 12.94 -2.67 13.64
N ARG A 174 12.13 -3.71 13.87
CA ARG A 174 11.54 -4.00 15.19
C ARG A 174 12.60 -4.24 16.26
N ALA A 175 13.73 -4.86 15.92
CA ALA A 175 14.81 -5.15 16.85
C ALA A 175 15.72 -3.94 17.14
N SER A 176 15.88 -3.03 16.17
CA SER A 176 16.71 -1.82 16.32
C SER A 176 15.95 -0.61 16.86
N ALA A 177 14.65 -0.53 16.62
CA ALA A 177 13.84 0.62 17.01
C ALA A 177 13.70 0.68 18.55
N PHE A 178 14.01 1.85 19.12
CA PHE A 178 13.72 2.15 20.52
C PHE A 178 12.20 2.16 20.79
N ASP A 179 11.44 2.74 19.85
CA ASP A 179 9.98 2.72 19.84
C ASP A 179 9.48 2.34 18.45
N PHE A 180 9.16 1.06 18.27
CA PHE A 180 8.71 0.53 16.97
C PHE A 180 7.42 1.17 16.47
N TYR A 181 6.54 1.63 17.37
CA TYR A 181 5.32 2.35 16.97
C TYR A 181 5.67 3.66 16.24
N SER A 182 6.59 4.44 16.81
CA SER A 182 7.01 5.72 16.23
C SER A 182 7.79 5.51 14.93
N ALA A 183 8.62 4.47 14.85
CA ALA A 183 9.32 4.09 13.61
C ALA A 183 8.34 3.76 12.47
N VAL A 184 7.32 2.94 12.75
CA VAL A 184 6.28 2.60 11.77
C VAL A 184 5.46 3.81 11.36
N ARG A 185 5.10 4.69 12.31
CA ARG A 185 4.39 5.94 12.01
C ARG A 185 5.22 6.87 11.11
N SER A 186 6.50 7.01 11.40
CA SER A 186 7.43 7.82 10.59
C SER A 186 7.56 7.27 9.18
N ALA A 187 7.76 5.96 9.06
CA ALA A 187 7.83 5.28 7.76
C ALA A 187 6.53 5.46 6.95
N TYR A 188 5.37 5.42 7.59
CA TYR A 188 4.08 5.68 6.94
C TYR A 188 3.98 7.13 6.42
N VAL A 189 4.39 8.12 7.21
CA VAL A 189 4.39 9.53 6.79
C VAL A 189 5.33 9.73 5.60
N GLN A 190 6.56 9.23 5.70
CA GLN A 190 7.55 9.27 4.60
C GLN A 190 7.03 8.60 3.33
N TYR A 191 6.39 7.44 3.46
CA TYR A 191 5.78 6.75 2.34
C TYR A 191 4.76 7.64 1.63
N ARG A 192 3.84 8.26 2.37
CA ARG A 192 2.77 9.11 1.81
C ARG A 192 3.29 10.41 1.21
N ILE A 193 4.28 11.02 1.84
CA ILE A 193 5.01 12.16 1.29
C ILE A 193 5.62 11.80 -0.08
N ASN A 194 6.25 10.63 -0.20
CA ASN A 194 6.87 10.21 -1.46
C ASN A 194 5.84 10.02 -2.57
N GLN A 195 4.62 9.57 -2.27
CA GLN A 195 3.54 9.44 -3.26
C GLN A 195 3.03 10.81 -3.74
N LEU A 196 2.99 11.80 -2.83
CA LEU A 196 2.61 13.16 -3.15
C LEU A 196 3.70 13.94 -3.89
N ARG A 197 4.96 13.51 -3.83
CA ARG A 197 6.09 14.23 -4.44
C ARG A 197 5.95 14.41 -5.95
N ASP A 198 5.34 13.45 -6.64
CA ASP A 198 5.05 13.55 -8.08
C ASP A 198 3.98 14.63 -8.38
N ARG A 199 3.29 15.15 -7.36
CA ARG A 199 2.16 16.08 -7.43
C ARG A 199 2.46 17.51 -6.99
N VAL A 200 3.71 17.83 -6.61
CA VAL A 200 4.14 19.16 -6.10
C VAL A 200 3.99 20.29 -7.14
N GLN A 201 3.32 20.06 -8.27
CA GLN A 201 3.00 21.08 -9.27
C GLN A 201 1.73 21.89 -8.95
N GLU A 202 0.82 21.39 -8.10
CA GLU A 202 -0.43 22.10 -7.76
C GLU A 202 -0.40 22.77 -6.36
N PRO A 203 -0.98 23.97 -6.18
CA PRO A 203 -0.91 24.72 -4.91
C PRO A 203 -1.52 23.99 -3.71
N GLU A 204 -2.62 23.24 -3.89
CA GLU A 204 -3.29 22.53 -2.81
C GLU A 204 -2.47 21.31 -2.33
N ASP A 205 -1.84 20.60 -3.27
CA ASP A 205 -0.94 19.47 -2.98
C ASP A 205 0.37 19.96 -2.33
N GLN A 206 0.86 21.17 -2.66
CA GLN A 206 2.02 21.80 -2.02
C GLN A 206 1.78 22.08 -0.53
N ASP A 207 0.65 22.70 -0.19
CA ASP A 207 0.29 22.99 1.21
C ASP A 207 0.17 21.70 2.04
N GLU A 208 -0.33 20.60 1.46
CA GLU A 208 -0.44 19.32 2.14
C GLU A 208 0.93 18.65 2.29
N TYR A 209 1.75 18.68 1.24
CA TYR A 209 3.12 18.15 1.25
C TYR A 209 3.96 18.86 2.31
N GLU A 210 3.93 20.19 2.35
CA GLU A 210 4.64 21.00 3.36
C GLU A 210 4.19 20.62 4.77
N LYS A 211 2.88 20.52 5.03
CA LYS A 211 2.38 20.08 6.35
C LYS A 211 2.85 18.69 6.73
N LEU A 212 2.92 17.75 5.80
CA LEU A 212 3.41 16.40 6.10
C LEU A 212 4.91 16.40 6.38
N TYR A 213 5.68 17.18 5.62
CA TYR A 213 7.12 17.35 5.77
C TYR A 213 7.50 18.03 7.09
N GLU A 214 6.87 19.16 7.43
CA GLU A 214 7.10 19.87 8.69
C GLU A 214 6.91 18.94 9.88
N LEU A 215 5.88 18.09 9.82
CA LEU A 215 5.61 17.14 10.89
C LEU A 215 6.55 15.93 10.90
N GLU A 216 7.37 15.72 9.87
CA GLU A 216 8.46 14.74 9.89
C GLU A 216 9.70 15.33 10.57
N GLU A 217 9.98 16.63 10.36
CA GLU A 217 11.15 17.30 10.96
C GLU A 217 11.01 17.57 12.47
N GLU A 218 9.78 17.57 13.00
CA GLU A 218 9.50 17.80 14.43
C GLU A 218 9.62 16.54 15.33
N GLU A 219 9.91 15.34 14.78
CA GLU A 219 10.02 14.06 15.51
C GLU A 219 11.46 13.54 15.71
#